data_AF-A0A2H6J9V3-F1
#
_entry.id   AF-A0A2H6J9V3-F1
#
_cell.length_a   1.000
_cell.length_b   1.000
_cell.length_c   1.000
_cell.angle_alpha   90.00
_cell.angle_beta   90.00
_cell.angle_gamma   90.00
#
_symmetry.space_group_name_H-M   'P 1'
#
loop_
_entity.id
_entity.type
_entity.pdbx_description
1 polymer ?
#
loop_
_entity_poly.entity_id
_entity_poly.type
_entity_poly.pdbx_seq_one_letter_code
_entity_poly.pdbx_strand_id
1 'polypeptide(L)'
;MRTSRSLKGWSVVACTVLVVGVMAGPVTARADQSRAGERVEHRLEHRGDRVDRRLDRRGERLDRRLDRRGERVEHRFDRRAGRAAANGHERRAGRLHRRGERVEHRLNRRGDRIERRLDRHGDRFERRMDRRAGRVERRVGRRR
;
A
#
# COMPACT_ATOMS: atom_id res chain seq x y z
N MET A 1 -63.64 -14.18 -55.68
CA MET A 1 -64.79 -13.27 -55.89
C MET A 1 -65.16 -12.71 -54.52
N ARG A 2 -64.84 -11.43 -54.27
CA ARG A 2 -65.83 -10.32 -54.08
C ARG A 2 -66.79 -10.61 -52.90
N THR A 3 -66.82 -9.87 -51.78
CA THR A 3 -66.70 -8.41 -51.60
C THR A 3 -66.45 -7.97 -50.14
N SER A 4 -65.78 -6.81 -50.00
CA SER A 4 -65.98 -5.68 -49.04
C SER A 4 -66.01 -5.94 -47.53
N ARG A 5 -65.05 -5.46 -46.72
CA ARG A 5 -64.82 -4.06 -46.25
C ARG A 5 -66.02 -3.40 -45.55
N SER A 6 -65.92 -3.23 -44.22
CA SER A 6 -66.36 -2.08 -43.40
C SER A 6 -66.01 -2.42 -41.94
N LEU A 7 -64.90 -2.01 -41.32
CA LEU A 7 -64.42 -0.68 -40.90
C LEU A 7 -65.41 0.17 -40.08
N LYS A 8 -65.23 0.03 -38.75
CA LYS A 8 -65.18 1.07 -37.70
C LYS A 8 -66.46 1.33 -36.88
N GLY A 9 -66.24 1.40 -35.55
CA GLY A 9 -67.15 1.92 -34.53
C GLY A 9 -66.98 1.17 -33.19
N TRP A 10 -65.80 1.18 -32.56
CA TRP A 10 -65.52 2.00 -31.35
C TRP A 10 -66.64 2.01 -30.29
N SER A 11 -66.48 1.20 -29.24
CA SER A 11 -66.91 1.46 -27.86
C SER A 11 -66.28 0.37 -26.98
N VAL A 12 -65.06 0.57 -26.47
CA VAL A 12 -64.81 1.01 -25.09
C VAL A 12 -65.60 0.18 -24.07
N VAL A 13 -65.05 -0.96 -23.65
CA VAL A 13 -65.21 -1.42 -22.26
C VAL A 13 -63.87 -2.02 -21.82
N ALA A 14 -63.21 -1.28 -20.95
CA ALA A 14 -62.05 -1.70 -20.19
C ALA A 14 -62.43 -2.85 -19.26
N CYS A 15 -61.68 -3.94 -19.31
CA CYS A 15 -61.65 -4.95 -18.24
C CYS A 15 -60.19 -5.28 -17.94
N THR A 16 -59.60 -4.41 -17.11
CA THR A 16 -58.30 -4.57 -16.48
C THR A 16 -58.35 -5.76 -15.52
N VAL A 17 -57.80 -6.92 -15.94
CA VAL A 17 -57.46 -7.98 -15.00
C VAL A 17 -56.10 -7.62 -14.40
N LEU A 18 -56.16 -7.09 -13.19
CA LEU A 18 -55.06 -6.81 -12.28
C LEU A 18 -54.47 -8.16 -11.81
N VAL A 19 -53.46 -8.68 -12.52
CA VAL A 19 -52.58 -9.70 -11.95
C VAL A 19 -51.53 -8.97 -11.11
N VAL A 20 -51.85 -8.79 -9.82
CA VAL A 20 -50.89 -8.38 -8.79
C VAL A 20 -49.96 -9.56 -8.53
N GLY A 21 -48.93 -9.68 -9.36
CA GLY A 21 -47.73 -10.45 -9.08
C GLY A 21 -46.60 -9.50 -8.74
N VAL A 22 -46.68 -8.84 -7.57
CA VAL A 22 -45.59 -7.99 -7.06
C VAL A 22 -44.37 -8.86 -6.77
N MET A 23 -43.48 -8.90 -7.75
CA MET A 23 -42.05 -8.58 -7.62
C MET A 23 -41.47 -8.78 -6.21
N ALA A 24 -41.27 -10.03 -5.79
CA ALA A 24 -40.34 -10.35 -4.73
C ALA A 24 -38.90 -10.29 -5.26
N GLY A 25 -38.32 -9.11 -5.28
CA GLY A 25 -36.88 -8.90 -5.47
C GLY A 25 -36.51 -7.43 -5.25
N PRO A 26 -35.29 -7.08 -4.81
CA PRO A 26 -34.27 -7.80 -4.05
C PRO A 26 -33.90 -6.98 -2.79
N VAL A 27 -34.55 -7.20 -1.65
CA VAL A 27 -34.25 -6.42 -0.44
C VAL A 27 -33.01 -6.96 0.29
N THR A 28 -32.76 -8.28 0.20
CA THR A 28 -31.59 -8.94 0.81
C THR A 28 -30.29 -8.67 0.04
N ALA A 29 -30.35 -8.47 -1.28
CA ALA A 29 -29.16 -8.27 -2.10
C ALA A 29 -28.42 -6.95 -1.78
N ARG A 30 -29.11 -5.91 -1.30
CA ARG A 30 -28.50 -4.61 -0.96
C ARG A 30 -27.74 -4.65 0.36
N ALA A 31 -28.30 -5.30 1.38
CA ALA A 31 -27.66 -5.44 2.69
C ALA A 31 -26.42 -6.34 2.63
N ASP A 32 -26.47 -7.44 1.87
CA ASP A 32 -25.31 -8.33 1.69
C ASP A 32 -24.18 -7.70 0.87
N GLN A 33 -24.50 -6.83 -0.10
CA GLN A 33 -23.50 -6.15 -0.92
C GLN A 33 -22.77 -5.01 -0.18
N SER A 34 -23.46 -4.25 0.66
CA SER A 34 -22.83 -3.25 1.53
C SER A 34 -21.88 -3.93 2.54
N ARG A 35 -22.32 -5.03 3.17
CA ARG A 35 -21.47 -5.85 4.05
C ARG A 35 -20.27 -6.46 3.33
N ALA A 36 -20.44 -6.85 2.06
CA ALA A 36 -19.34 -7.35 1.23
C ALA A 36 -18.32 -6.25 0.89
N GLY A 37 -18.77 -5.00 0.65
CA GLY A 37 -17.90 -3.83 0.44
C GLY A 37 -17.08 -3.51 1.69
N GLU A 38 -17.74 -3.39 2.84
CA GLU A 38 -17.11 -3.13 4.14
C GLU A 38 -16.08 -4.23 4.50
N ARG A 39 -16.41 -5.52 4.28
CA ARG A 39 -15.47 -6.62 4.48
C ARG A 39 -14.22 -6.50 3.61
N VAL A 40 -14.35 -6.01 2.39
CA VAL A 40 -13.20 -5.87 1.47
C VAL A 40 -12.34 -4.68 1.89
N GLU A 41 -12.93 -3.55 2.24
CA GLU A 41 -12.21 -2.38 2.77
C GLU A 41 -11.43 -2.73 4.03
N HIS A 42 -12.09 -3.32 5.03
CA HIS A 42 -11.45 -3.75 6.27
C HIS A 42 -10.28 -4.71 6.03
N ARG A 43 -10.41 -5.62 5.04
CA ARG A 43 -9.34 -6.56 4.67
C ARG A 43 -8.18 -5.88 3.93
N LEU A 44 -8.44 -4.79 3.22
CA LEU A 44 -7.42 -3.99 2.55
C LEU A 44 -6.64 -3.14 3.57
N GLU A 45 -7.32 -2.47 4.49
CA GLU A 45 -6.71 -1.76 5.62
C GLU A 45 -5.81 -2.68 6.44
N HIS A 46 -6.33 -3.81 6.91
CA HIS A 46 -5.54 -4.78 7.69
C HIS A 46 -4.30 -5.29 6.93
N ARG A 47 -4.40 -5.38 5.61
CA ARG A 47 -3.26 -5.77 4.77
C ARG A 47 -2.27 -4.63 4.62
N GLY A 48 -2.72 -3.38 4.59
CA GLY A 48 -1.89 -2.19 4.61
C GLY A 48 -1.07 -2.11 5.87
N ASP A 49 -1.74 -2.10 7.03
CA ASP A 49 -1.08 -2.06 8.33
C ASP A 49 -0.03 -3.15 8.51
N ARG A 50 -0.31 -4.36 7.99
CA ARG A 50 0.64 -5.48 8.09
C ARG A 50 1.88 -5.26 7.22
N VAL A 51 1.74 -4.61 6.09
CA VAL A 51 2.87 -4.27 5.21
C VAL A 51 3.68 -3.13 5.82
N ASP A 52 3.04 -2.08 6.33
CA ASP A 52 3.71 -0.94 6.96
C ASP A 52 4.51 -1.40 8.17
N ARG A 53 3.88 -2.11 9.11
CA ARG A 53 4.57 -2.71 10.26
C ARG A 53 5.74 -3.62 9.86
N ARG A 54 5.68 -4.25 8.68
CA ARG A 54 6.78 -5.10 8.19
C ARG A 54 7.92 -4.26 7.60
N LEU A 55 7.61 -3.15 6.95
CA LEU A 55 8.60 -2.22 6.42
C LEU A 55 9.30 -1.49 7.56
N ASP A 56 8.56 -1.00 8.57
CA ASP A 56 9.12 -0.34 9.75
C ASP A 56 10.11 -1.24 10.49
N ARG A 57 9.68 -2.46 10.84
CA ARG A 57 10.56 -3.44 11.49
C ARG A 57 11.79 -3.78 10.66
N ARG A 58 11.68 -3.71 9.33
CA ARG A 58 12.80 -3.97 8.43
C ARG A 58 13.75 -2.78 8.40
N GLY A 59 13.23 -1.55 8.41
CA GLY A 59 13.98 -0.30 8.58
C GLY A 59 14.78 -0.34 9.89
N GLU A 60 14.10 -0.47 11.03
CA GLU A 60 14.76 -0.50 12.34
C GLU A 60 15.82 -1.61 12.47
N ARG A 61 15.61 -2.77 11.82
CA ARG A 61 16.60 -3.86 11.82
C ARG A 61 17.82 -3.52 10.97
N LEU A 62 17.62 -2.76 9.91
CA LEU A 62 18.71 -2.30 9.06
C LEU A 62 19.52 -1.23 9.79
N ASP A 63 18.87 -0.25 10.40
CA ASP A 63 19.53 0.87 11.08
C ASP A 63 20.42 0.35 12.20
N ARG A 64 19.86 -0.48 13.09
CA ARG A 64 20.63 -1.18 14.14
C ARG A 64 21.81 -2.00 13.61
N ARG A 65 21.72 -2.55 12.40
CA ARG A 65 22.84 -3.29 11.79
C ARG A 65 23.90 -2.36 11.21
N LEU A 66 23.51 -1.20 10.70
CA LEU A 66 24.43 -0.20 10.17
C LEU A 66 25.14 0.50 11.32
N ASP A 67 24.45 0.87 12.39
CA ASP A 67 25.03 1.51 13.58
C ASP A 67 26.11 0.62 14.21
N ARG A 68 25.76 -0.63 14.55
CA ARG A 68 26.72 -1.60 15.09
C ARG A 68 27.92 -1.84 14.17
N ARG A 69 27.72 -1.71 12.86
CA ARG A 69 28.80 -1.85 11.89
C ARG A 69 29.66 -0.58 11.84
N GLY A 70 29.07 0.59 11.97
CA GLY A 70 29.73 1.88 12.12
C GLY A 70 30.64 1.89 13.34
N GLU A 71 30.09 1.62 14.52
CA GLU A 71 30.82 1.55 15.79
C GLU A 71 32.01 0.57 15.72
N ARG A 72 31.79 -0.62 15.14
CA ARG A 72 32.86 -1.62 14.96
C ARG A 72 33.98 -1.13 14.05
N VAL A 73 33.65 -0.35 13.04
CA VAL A 73 34.62 0.22 12.11
C VAL A 73 35.40 1.33 12.80
N GLU A 74 34.71 2.26 13.45
CA GLU A 74 35.28 3.37 14.22
C GLU A 74 36.30 2.86 15.24
N HIS A 75 35.85 2.02 16.18
CA HIS A 75 36.70 1.45 17.21
C HIS A 75 37.92 0.70 16.64
N ARG A 76 37.79 0.07 15.47
CA ARG A 76 38.92 -0.61 14.81
C ARG A 76 39.93 0.40 14.26
N PHE A 77 39.48 1.49 13.66
CA PHE A 77 40.36 2.51 13.13
C PHE A 77 41.01 3.31 14.25
N ASP A 78 40.29 3.62 15.33
CA ASP A 78 40.84 4.32 16.49
C ASP A 78 41.91 3.51 17.19
N ARG A 79 41.67 2.22 17.47
CA ARG A 79 42.71 1.35 18.04
C ARG A 79 43.96 1.29 17.18
N ARG A 80 43.80 1.28 15.85
CA ARG A 80 44.94 1.26 14.93
C ARG A 80 45.66 2.59 14.88
N ALA A 81 44.92 3.70 14.93
CA ALA A 81 45.47 5.04 14.96
C ALA A 81 46.24 5.27 16.27
N GLY A 82 45.64 4.95 17.43
CA GLY A 82 46.29 5.05 18.73
C GLY A 82 47.56 4.22 18.84
N ARG A 83 47.57 2.97 18.34
CA ARG A 83 48.80 2.16 18.26
C ARG A 83 49.87 2.79 17.36
N ALA A 84 49.46 3.39 16.23
CA ALA A 84 50.41 4.06 15.36
C ALA A 84 51.00 5.31 16.02
N ALA A 85 50.18 6.12 16.69
CA ALA A 85 50.62 7.29 17.44
C ALA A 85 51.57 6.91 18.59
N ALA A 86 51.21 5.90 19.39
CA ALA A 86 52.06 5.40 20.49
C ALA A 86 53.44 4.91 20.02
N ASN A 87 53.55 4.45 18.76
CA ASN A 87 54.81 4.06 18.13
C ASN A 87 55.52 5.21 17.39
N GLY A 88 55.11 6.47 17.60
CA GLY A 88 55.68 7.66 16.97
C GLY A 88 55.27 7.89 15.51
N HIS A 89 54.28 7.17 14.99
CA HIS A 89 53.84 7.27 13.60
C HIS A 89 52.60 8.17 13.41
N GLU A 90 52.71 9.43 13.80
CA GLU A 90 51.61 10.41 13.76
C GLU A 90 50.95 10.56 12.37
N ARG A 91 51.76 10.63 11.31
CA ARG A 91 51.24 10.72 9.93
C ARG A 91 50.39 9.50 9.55
N ARG A 92 50.75 8.31 10.04
CA ARG A 92 50.01 7.08 9.81
C ARG A 92 48.73 7.04 10.64
N ALA A 93 48.78 7.50 11.89
CA ALA A 93 47.61 7.64 12.75
C ALA A 93 46.55 8.56 12.09
N GLY A 94 46.95 9.74 11.64
CA GLY A 94 46.04 10.66 10.94
C GLY A 94 45.46 10.10 9.63
N ARG A 95 46.23 9.29 8.88
CA ARG A 95 45.69 8.58 7.70
C ARG A 95 44.66 7.51 8.06
N LEU A 96 44.83 6.84 9.20
CA LEU A 96 43.88 5.83 9.69
C LEU A 96 42.57 6.46 10.15
N HIS A 97 42.63 7.59 10.86
CA HIS A 97 41.45 8.35 11.29
C HIS A 97 40.59 8.77 10.09
N ARG A 98 41.20 9.46 9.12
CA ARG A 98 40.52 9.87 7.86
C ARG A 98 39.94 8.69 7.08
N ARG A 99 40.55 7.51 7.19
CA ARG A 99 40.04 6.30 6.55
C ARG A 99 38.82 5.75 7.30
N GLY A 100 38.79 5.84 8.64
CA GLY A 100 37.63 5.54 9.46
C GLY A 100 36.43 6.39 9.07
N GLU A 101 36.58 7.71 9.11
CA GLU A 101 35.54 8.69 8.71
C GLU A 101 34.99 8.42 7.31
N ARG A 102 35.88 8.13 6.33
CA ARG A 102 35.45 7.80 4.97
C ARG A 102 34.59 6.54 4.90
N VAL A 103 34.86 5.54 5.74
CA VAL A 103 34.06 4.32 5.79
C VAL A 103 32.72 4.58 6.47
N GLU A 104 32.72 5.33 7.57
CA GLU A 104 31.52 5.74 8.28
C GLU A 104 30.56 6.51 7.36
N HIS A 105 31.04 7.55 6.69
CA HIS A 105 30.23 8.32 5.75
C HIS A 105 29.72 7.49 4.56
N ARG A 106 30.45 6.44 4.14
CA ARG A 106 29.96 5.47 3.14
C ARG A 106 28.85 4.58 3.70
N LEU A 107 28.89 4.22 4.97
CA LEU A 107 27.84 3.45 5.64
C LEU A 107 26.58 4.30 5.81
N ASN A 108 26.71 5.56 6.22
CA ASN A 108 25.58 6.50 6.36
C ASN A 108 24.87 6.69 5.01
N ARG A 109 25.61 7.06 3.96
CA ARG A 109 25.04 7.17 2.59
C ARG A 109 24.34 5.90 2.11
N ARG A 110 24.82 4.74 2.55
CA ARG A 110 24.19 3.45 2.22
C ARG A 110 22.89 3.27 3.01
N GLY A 111 22.84 3.67 4.28
CA GLY A 111 21.63 3.75 5.11
C GLY A 111 20.55 4.59 4.42
N ASP A 112 20.85 5.86 4.15
CA ASP A 112 19.91 6.78 3.50
C ASP A 112 19.37 6.25 2.16
N ARG A 113 20.22 5.53 1.40
CA ARG A 113 19.79 4.94 0.12
C ARG A 113 18.79 3.82 0.33
N ILE A 114 18.93 3.04 1.40
CA ILE A 114 18.02 1.94 1.69
C ILE A 114 16.72 2.48 2.28
N GLU A 115 16.77 3.45 3.20
CA GLU A 115 15.58 4.17 3.71
C GLU A 115 14.73 4.70 2.56
N ARG A 116 15.32 5.52 1.68
CA ARG A 116 14.61 6.05 0.49
C ARG A 116 14.02 4.98 -0.43
N ARG A 117 14.56 3.75 -0.43
CA ARG A 117 14.00 2.63 -1.20
C ARG A 117 12.83 1.98 -0.47
N LEU A 118 12.87 1.93 0.86
CA LEU A 118 11.76 1.45 1.69
C LEU A 118 10.59 2.44 1.60
N ASP A 119 10.84 3.74 1.73
CA ASP A 119 9.79 4.78 1.63
C ASP A 119 9.07 4.70 0.27
N ARG A 120 9.83 4.70 -0.82
CA ARG A 120 9.28 4.55 -2.18
C ARG A 120 8.49 3.24 -2.35
N HIS A 121 8.87 2.19 -1.64
CA HIS A 121 8.13 0.94 -1.66
C HIS A 121 6.80 1.06 -0.89
N GLY A 122 6.82 1.71 0.27
CA GLY A 122 5.64 2.12 1.05
C GLY A 122 4.67 2.92 0.20
N ASP A 123 5.10 4.05 -0.37
CA ASP A 123 4.25 4.91 -1.20
C ASP A 123 3.63 4.16 -2.40
N ARG A 124 4.41 3.26 -3.02
CA ARG A 124 3.91 2.47 -4.16
C ARG A 124 2.86 1.46 -3.72
N PHE A 125 3.03 0.92 -2.52
CA PHE A 125 2.07 0.01 -1.93
C PHE A 125 0.79 0.76 -1.55
N GLU A 126 0.87 1.89 -0.85
CA GLU A 126 -0.25 2.75 -0.47
C GLU A 126 -1.08 3.16 -1.70
N ARG A 127 -0.45 3.75 -2.73
CA ARG A 127 -1.14 4.09 -4.00
C ARG A 127 -1.83 2.90 -4.66
N ARG A 128 -1.30 1.69 -4.53
CA ARG A 128 -1.93 0.48 -5.08
C ARG A 128 -3.18 0.12 -4.28
N MET A 129 -3.15 0.31 -2.96
CA MET A 129 -4.27 0.05 -2.07
C MET A 129 -5.37 1.10 -2.29
N ASP A 130 -5.05 2.38 -2.39
CA ASP A 130 -6.02 3.45 -2.69
C ASP A 130 -6.78 3.19 -3.99
N ARG A 131 -6.05 2.83 -5.06
CA ARG A 131 -6.68 2.48 -6.35
C ARG A 131 -7.59 1.27 -6.24
N ARG A 132 -7.28 0.33 -5.33
CA ARG A 132 -8.09 -0.86 -5.12
C ARG A 132 -9.32 -0.52 -4.28
N ALA A 133 -9.18 0.29 -3.23
CA ALA A 133 -10.27 0.83 -2.44
C ALA A 133 -11.25 1.61 -3.33
N GLY A 134 -10.76 2.59 -4.10
CA GLY A 134 -11.62 3.35 -5.02
C GLY A 134 -12.29 2.51 -6.11
N ARG A 135 -11.72 1.35 -6.52
CA ARG A 135 -12.42 0.41 -7.42
C ARG A 135 -13.56 -0.31 -6.73
N VAL A 136 -13.41 -0.65 -5.44
CA VAL A 136 -14.46 -1.26 -4.62
C VAL A 136 -15.57 -0.24 -4.39
N GLU A 137 -15.21 0.97 -3.96
CA GLU A 137 -16.13 2.08 -3.75
C GLU A 137 -16.97 2.36 -5.00
N ARG A 138 -16.34 2.48 -6.19
CA ARG A 138 -17.09 2.68 -7.44
C ARG A 138 -18.04 1.53 -7.79
N ARG A 139 -17.69 0.28 -7.47
CA ARG A 139 -18.56 -0.89 -7.71
C ARG A 139 -19.76 -0.91 -6.78
N VAL A 140 -19.56 -0.51 -5.52
CA VAL A 140 -20.62 -0.40 -4.52
C VAL A 140 -21.50 0.83 -4.80
N GLY A 141 -20.90 1.97 -5.16
CA GLY A 141 -21.57 3.23 -5.44
C GLY A 141 -22.37 3.26 -6.75
N ARG A 142 -21.91 2.61 -7.83
CA ARG A 142 -22.65 2.53 -9.11
C ARG A 142 -23.96 1.72 -9.06
N ARG A 143 -24.22 1.01 -7.97
CA ARG A 143 -25.43 0.20 -7.76
C ARG A 143 -26.37 0.77 -6.70
N ARG A 144 -26.07 1.98 -6.20
CA ARG A 144 -27.00 2.80 -5.42
C ARG A 144 -27.87 3.62 -6.35
#